data_AF-A0A327Q3Y0-F1
#
_entry.id   AF-A0A327Q3Y0-F1
#
_cell.length_a   1.000
_cell.length_b   1.000
_cell.length_c   1.000
_cell.angle_alpha   90.00
_cell.angle_beta   90.00
_cell.angle_gamma   90.00
#
_symmetry.space_group_name_H-M   'P 1'
#
loop_
_entity.id
_entity.type
_entity.pdbx_description
1 polymer ?
#
loop_
_entity_poly.entity_id
_entity_poly.type
_entity_poly.pdbx_seq_one_letter_code
_entity_poly.pdbx_strand_id
1 'polypeptide(L)' 'MMAKKTVDTKHTIPVKLCYSHIGGKLGMRIFEHFEQQGWIVRDESTEKHYKLTPLGEQALAKLGVDLEGIT' A
#
# COMPACT_ATOMS: atom_id res chain seq x y z
N MET A 1 25.66 7.26 4.87
CA MET A 1 25.81 7.42 3.40
C MET A 1 25.24 6.18 2.74
N MET A 2 24.01 6.24 2.24
CA MET A 2 23.36 5.08 1.61
C MET A 2 23.82 4.99 0.15
N ALA A 3 24.47 3.89 -0.24
CA ALA A 3 24.89 3.64 -1.61
C ALA A 3 23.67 3.64 -2.54
N LYS A 4 23.62 4.55 -3.52
CA LYS A 4 22.64 4.49 -4.60
C LYS A 4 22.91 3.25 -5.43
N LYS A 5 22.10 2.19 -5.25
CA LYS A 5 22.03 1.09 -6.21
C LYS A 5 21.65 1.67 -7.56
N THR A 6 22.51 1.52 -8.56
CA THR A 6 22.21 1.83 -9.96
C THR A 6 21.15 0.84 -10.45
N VAL A 7 19.88 1.28 -10.45
CA VAL A 7 18.77 0.55 -11.07
C VAL A 7 18.87 0.77 -12.58
N ASP A 8 18.86 -0.32 -13.36
CA ASP A 8 18.68 -0.25 -14.81
C ASP A 8 17.27 0.32 -15.08
N THR A 9 17.20 1.60 -15.46
CA THR A 9 15.95 2.36 -15.56
C THR A 9 15.17 2.11 -16.85
N LYS A 10 15.64 1.19 -17.72
CA LYS A 10 14.99 0.93 -19.01
C LYS A 10 13.57 0.38 -18.86
N HIS A 11 13.22 -0.17 -17.69
CA HIS A 11 11.88 -0.73 -17.40
C HIS A 11 11.34 -0.30 -16.02
N THR A 12 11.51 0.96 -15.63
CA THR A 12 10.91 1.48 -14.40
C THR A 12 9.59 2.18 -14.68
N ILE A 13 8.56 1.88 -13.89
CA ILE A 13 7.31 2.65 -13.87
C ILE A 13 7.46 3.87 -12.93
N PRO A 14 6.98 5.06 -13.32
CA PRO A 14 7.03 6.23 -12.45
C PRO A 14 6.09 6.07 -11.25
N VAL A 15 6.61 6.34 -10.05
CA VAL A 15 5.86 6.32 -8.79
C VAL A 15 5.76 7.74 -8.24
N LYS A 16 4.57 8.13 -7.78
CA LYS A 16 4.33 9.44 -7.15
C LYS A 16 4.03 9.25 -5.67
N LEU A 17 4.57 10.14 -4.83
CA LEU A 17 4.20 10.21 -3.42
C LEU A 17 3.09 11.26 -3.23
N CYS A 18 2.21 10.99 -2.27
CA CYS A 18 1.27 11.94 -1.70
C CYS A 18 1.71 12.14 -0.26
N TYR A 19 2.35 13.29 0.04
CA TYR A 19 3.03 13.52 1.32
C TYR A 19 4.07 12.41 1.62
N SER A 20 3.78 11.55 2.60
CA SER A 20 4.64 10.47 3.08
C SER A 20 4.22 9.06 2.63
N HIS A 21 3.24 8.91 1.73
CA HIS A 21 2.77 7.61 1.25
C HIS A 21 2.76 7.50 -0.28
N ILE A 22 2.71 6.26 -0.79
CA ILE A 22 2.60 5.97 -2.22
C ILE A 22 1.21 6.43 -2.71
N GLY A 23 1.20 7.35 -3.68
CA GLY A 23 -0.01 7.87 -4.30
C GLY A 23 -0.01 7.71 -5.82
N GLY A 24 -0.85 8.50 -6.48
CA GLY A 24 -0.99 8.47 -7.93
C GLY A 24 -1.52 7.13 -8.45
N LYS A 25 -1.16 6.78 -9.69
CA LYS A 25 -1.68 5.56 -10.36
C LYS A 25 -1.29 4.28 -9.64
N LEU A 26 -0.06 4.20 -9.10
CA LEU A 26 0.38 3.01 -8.36
C LEU A 26 -0.39 2.86 -7.04
N GLY A 27 -0.51 3.93 -6.26
CA GLY A 27 -1.27 3.90 -5.00
C GLY A 27 -2.73 3.45 -5.21
N MET A 28 -3.38 3.96 -6.26
CA MET A 28 -4.75 3.55 -6.61
C MET A 28 -4.84 2.05 -6.94
N ARG A 29 -3.88 1.51 -7.70
CA ARG A 29 -3.88 0.07 -8.05
C ARG A 29 -3.63 -0.83 -6.85
N ILE A 30 -2.78 -0.41 -5.93
CA ILE A 30 -2.57 -1.11 -4.66
C ILE A 30 -3.86 -1.10 -3.84
N PHE A 31 -4.52 0.06 -3.74
CA PHE A 31 -5.80 0.20 -3.05
C PHE A 31 -6.89 -0.70 -3.65
N GLU A 32 -7.11 -0.64 -4.97
CA GLU A 32 -8.09 -1.48 -5.67
C GLU A 32 -7.82 -2.97 -5.45
N HIS A 33 -6.53 -3.36 -5.48
CA HIS A 33 -6.15 -4.74 -5.20
C HIS A 33 -6.51 -5.14 -3.77
N PHE A 34 -6.20 -4.33 -2.77
CA PHE A 34 -6.50 -4.63 -1.37
C PHE A 34 -8.01 -4.71 -1.11
N GLU A 35 -8.80 -3.84 -1.73
CA GLU A 35 -10.27 -3.88 -1.64
C GLU A 35 -10.83 -5.14 -2.31
N GLN A 36 -10.38 -5.47 -3.54
CA GLN A 36 -10.82 -6.66 -4.26
C GLN A 36 -10.45 -7.97 -3.56
N GLN A 37 -9.33 -8.00 -2.84
CA GLN A 37 -8.93 -9.16 -2.03
C GLN A 37 -9.61 -9.21 -0.65
N GLY A 38 -10.42 -8.19 -0.29
CA GLY A 38 -11.04 -8.09 1.03
C GLY A 38 -10.04 -7.85 2.17
N TRP A 39 -8.84 -7.35 1.85
CA TRP A 39 -7.83 -7.01 2.86
C TRP A 39 -8.19 -5.72 3.58
N ILE A 40 -8.82 -4.80 2.86
CA ILE A 40 -9.45 -3.62 3.43
C ILE A 40 -10.94 -3.64 3.11
N VAL A 41 -11.74 -3.11 4.03
CA VAL A 41 -13.18 -2.94 3.85
C VAL A 41 -13.58 -1.52 4.19
N ARG A 42 -14.59 -1.01 3.49
CA ARG A 42 -15.07 0.36 3.72
C ARG A 42 -15.70 0.47 5.10
N ASP A 43 -15.37 1.54 5.82
CA ASP A 43 -16.03 1.88 7.06
C ASP A 43 -17.33 2.62 6.73
N GLU A 44 -18.48 2.07 7.12
CA GLU A 44 -19.79 2.66 6.83
C GLU A 44 -19.98 4.06 7.45
N SER A 45 -19.13 4.44 8.42
CA SER A 45 -19.19 5.74 9.08
C SER A 45 -18.74 6.89 8.19
N THR A 46 -17.85 6.65 7.21
CA THR A 46 -17.41 7.70 6.27
C THR A 46 -17.02 7.14 4.91
N GLU A 47 -17.26 7.91 3.85
CA GLU A 47 -16.92 7.50 2.48
C GLU A 47 -15.41 7.29 2.22
N LYS A 48 -14.54 7.79 3.10
CA LYS A 48 -13.08 7.81 2.90
C LYS A 48 -12.31 6.97 3.91
N HIS A 49 -13.00 6.30 4.83
CA HIS A 49 -12.36 5.47 5.84
C HIS A 49 -12.47 3.99 5.46
N TYR A 50 -11.39 3.26 5.68
CA TYR A 50 -11.31 1.84 5.46
C TYR A 50 -10.70 1.20 6.71
N LYS A 51 -11.13 -0.02 7.00
CA LYS A 51 -10.58 -0.85 8.06
C LYS A 51 -9.77 -1.96 7.44
N LEU A 52 -8.63 -2.26 8.05
CA LEU A 52 -7.86 -3.47 7.74
C LEU A 52 -8.58 -4.68 8.32
N THR A 53 -8.72 -5.74 7.53
CA THR A 53 -9.33 -6.99 8.00
C THR A 53 -8.25 -7.94 8.55
N PRO A 54 -8.63 -8.94 9.37
CA PRO A 54 -7.68 -9.99 9.80
C PRO A 54 -7.03 -10.73 8.63
N LEU A 55 -7.74 -10.86 7.49
CA LEU A 55 -7.16 -11.41 6.26
C LEU A 55 -6.08 -10.49 5.69
N GLY A 56 -6.34 -9.18 5.67
CA GLY A 56 -5.40 -8.16 5.23
C GLY A 56 -4.14 -8.11 6.08
N GLU A 57 -4.26 -8.19 7.41
CA GLU A 57 -3.10 -8.25 8.31
C GLU A 57 -2.17 -9.41 7.98
N GLN A 58 -2.72 -10.62 7.83
CA GLN A 58 -1.94 -11.81 7.49
C GLN A 58 -1.29 -11.69 6.12
N ALA A 59 -1.98 -11.11 5.14
CA ALA A 59 -1.46 -10.95 3.80
C ALA A 59 -0.33 -9.90 3.74
N LEU A 60 -0.50 -8.77 4.41
CA LEU A 60 0.52 -7.73 4.51
C LEU A 60 1.78 -8.23 5.24
N ALA A 61 1.60 -9.00 6.32
CA ALA A 61 2.72 -9.66 7.00
C ALA A 61 3.48 -10.62 6.07
N LYS A 62 2.77 -11.40 5.23
CA LYS A 62 3.39 -12.27 4.20
C LYS A 62 4.14 -11.49 3.13
N LEU A 63 3.69 -10.27 2.81
CA LEU A 63 4.41 -9.35 1.91
C LEU A 63 5.62 -8.69 2.58
N GLY A 64 5.83 -8.89 3.88
CA GLY A 64 6.91 -8.27 4.66
C GLY A 64 6.62 -6.83 5.04
N VAL A 65 5.35 -6.41 5.03
CA VAL A 65 4.93 -5.10 5.53
C VAL A 65 4.81 -5.18 7.05
N ASP A 66 5.56 -4.33 7.73
CA ASP A 66 5.46 -4.16 9.17
C ASP A 66 4.20 -3.37 9.54
N LEU A 67 3.44 -3.89 10.50
CA LEU A 67 2.20 -3.29 11.00
C LEU A 67 2.35 -2.76 12.44
N GLU A 68 3.56 -2.81 13.01
CA GLU A 68 3.80 -2.24 14.34
C GLU A 68 3.53 -0.72 14.35
N GLY A 69 2.78 -0.26 15.36
CA GLY A 69 2.50 1.17 15.55
C GLY A 69 1.34 1.75 14.72
N ILE A 70 0.60 0.92 13.98
CA ILE A 70 -0.65 1.32 13.29
C ILE A 70 -1.90 0.57 13.75
N THR A 71 -1.76 -0.32 14.74
CA THR A 71 -2.86 -1.06 15.40
C THR A 71 -3.28 -0.39 16.70
#